data_AF-A0A496V5W1-F1
#
_entry.id   AF-A0A496V5W1-F1
#
_cell.length_a   1.000
_cell.length_b   1.000
_cell.length_c   1.000
_cell.angle_alpha   90.00
_cell.angle_beta   90.00
_cell.angle_gamma   90.00
#
_symmetry.space_group_name_H-M   'P 1'
#
loop_
_entity.id
_entity.type
_entity.pdbx_description
1 polymer ?
#
loop_
_entity_poly.entity_id
_entity_poly.type
_entity_poly.pdbx_seq_one_letter_code
_entity_poly.pdbx_strand_id
1 'polypeptide(L)' 'MAVTNLILDEASDRQILQYAKTPNYTIVSKDEDFFQLANSPQDNTPALVWVRLGNCRKATLIAVFRKVLPDLL' A
#
# COMPACT_ATOMS: atom_id res chain seq x y z
N MET A 1 4.24 -15.56 -0.56
CA MET A 1 4.35 -14.23 0.05
C MET A 1 3.44 -14.16 1.27
N ALA A 2 3.95 -13.79 2.45
CA ALA A 2 3.13 -13.68 3.65
C ALA A 2 2.57 -12.25 3.72
N VAL A 3 1.24 -12.11 3.72
CA VAL A 3 0.60 -10.85 4.12
C VAL A 3 0.67 -10.81 5.63
N THR A 4 1.65 -10.09 6.17
CA THR A 4 1.76 -9.89 7.61
C THR A 4 0.76 -8.82 8.02
N ASN A 5 -0.15 -9.17 8.92
CA ASN A 5 -0.93 -8.17 9.65
C ASN A 5 0.04 -7.48 10.63
N LEU A 6 0.80 -6.52 10.11
CA LEU A 6 1.51 -5.60 10.98
C LEU A 6 0.41 -4.81 11.71
N ILE A 7 0.43 -4.82 13.04
CA ILE A 7 -0.43 -3.99 13.90
C ILE A 7 0.02 -2.54 13.67
N LEU A 8 -0.38 -1.99 12.51
CA LEU A 8 -0.09 -0.63 12.05
C LEU A 8 -1.26 0.31 12.32
N ASP A 9 -2.29 -0.15 13.01
CA ASP A 9 -3.41 0.67 13.48
C ASP A 9 -2.97 1.79 14.43
N GLU A 10 -1.84 1.61 15.12
CA GLU A 10 -1.18 2.64 15.93
C GLU A 10 -0.05 3.37 15.19
N ALA A 11 0.33 2.93 13.98
CA ALA A 11 1.45 3.52 13.23
C ALA A 11 0.99 4.70 12.37
N SER A 12 1.73 5.79 12.41
CA SER A 12 1.54 6.92 11.49
C SER A 12 1.92 6.54 10.05
N ASP A 13 1.33 7.24 9.07
CA ASP A 13 1.66 7.04 7.64
C ASP A 13 3.16 7.15 7.35
N ARG A 14 3.87 8.05 8.07
CA ARG A 14 5.33 8.18 7.98
C ARG A 14 6.06 6.92 8.45
N GLN A 15 5.62 6.28 9.53
CA GLN A 15 6.23 5.04 10.01
C GLN A 15 5.99 3.90 9.01
N ILE A 16 4.79 3.82 8.43
CA ILE A 16 4.45 2.86 7.39
C ILE A 16 5.35 3.05 6.16
N LEU A 17 5.50 4.30 5.70
CA LEU A 17 6.40 4.65 4.60
C LEU A 17 7.84 4.28 4.90
N GLN A 18 8.36 4.64 6.07
CA GLN A 18 9.74 4.35 6.45
C GLN A 18 10.01 2.84 6.48
N TYR A 19 9.05 2.04 6.96
CA TYR A 19 9.15 0.58 6.92
C TYR A 19 9.18 0.06 5.48
N ALA A 20 8.29 0.58 4.63
CA ALA A 20 8.19 0.18 3.23
C ALA A 20 9.38 0.62 2.35
N LYS A 21 10.24 1.54 2.83
CA LYS A 21 11.51 1.88 2.16
C LYS A 21 12.52 0.72 2.16
N THR A 22 12.29 -0.31 2.98
CA THR A 22 13.10 -1.51 2.94
C THR A 22 12.86 -2.28 1.64
N PRO A 23 13.90 -2.90 1.04
CA PRO A 23 13.74 -3.66 -0.18
C PRO A 23 12.65 -4.74 -0.04
N ASN A 24 11.93 -5.00 -1.14
CA ASN A 24 10.87 -6.02 -1.25
C ASN A 24 9.52 -5.68 -0.59
N TYR A 25 9.31 -4.43 -0.17
CA TYR A 25 7.98 -3.96 0.25
C TYR A 25 7.37 -3.02 -0.79
N THR A 26 6.05 -3.09 -0.90
CA THR A 26 5.24 -2.21 -1.75
C THR A 26 3.99 -1.83 -0.97
N ILE A 27 3.68 -0.55 -0.95
CA ILE A 27 2.46 -0.04 -0.32
C ILE A 27 1.33 -0.17 -1.34
N VAL A 28 0.18 -0.68 -0.90
CA VAL A 28 -1.04 -0.73 -1.71
C VAL A 28 -2.11 0.07 -0.96
N SER A 29 -2.54 1.21 -1.50
CA SER A 29 -3.47 2.10 -0.79
C SER A 29 -4.47 2.79 -1.72
N LYS A 30 -5.63 3.15 -1.16
CA LYS A 30 -6.65 4.04 -1.75
C LYS A 30 -6.69 5.41 -1.04
N ASP A 31 -5.88 5.59 -0.01
CA ASP A 31 -5.85 6.79 0.81
C ASP A 31 -4.93 7.87 0.21
N GLU A 32 -5.49 9.05 -0.06
CA GLU A 32 -4.85 10.12 -0.82
C GLU A 32 -3.57 10.59 -0.12
N ASP A 33 -3.50 10.46 1.21
CA ASP A 33 -2.32 10.84 1.98
C ASP A 33 -1.08 10.05 1.55
N PHE A 34 -1.20 8.76 1.25
CA PHE A 34 -0.09 7.97 0.70
C PHE A 34 0.29 8.38 -0.72
N PHE A 35 -0.68 8.79 -1.54
CA PHE A 35 -0.41 9.30 -2.89
C PHE A 35 0.38 10.62 -2.82
N GLN A 36 -0.04 11.55 -1.97
CA GLN A 36 0.65 12.82 -1.78
C GLN A 36 2.06 12.62 -1.23
N LEU A 37 2.22 11.71 -0.25
CA LEU A 37 3.51 11.39 0.34
C LEU A 37 4.45 10.69 -0.66
N ALA A 38 3.93 9.80 -1.51
CA ALA A 38 4.74 9.14 -2.53
C ALA A 38 5.20 10.09 -3.65
N ASN A 39 4.40 11.11 -3.95
CA ASN A 39 4.78 12.14 -4.93
C ASN A 39 5.68 13.24 -4.34
N SER A 40 6.02 13.17 -3.06
CA SER A 40 6.96 14.11 -2.44
C SER A 40 8.39 13.82 -2.93
N PRO A 41 9.21 14.86 -3.24
CA PRO A 41 10.55 14.71 -3.80
C PRO A 41 11.61 14.23 -2.79
N GLN A 42 11.29 13.22 -1.98
CA GLN A 42 12.26 12.58 -1.09
C GLN A 42 13.04 11.49 -1.82
N ASP A 43 14.33 11.38 -1.52
CA ASP A 43 15.11 10.23 -1.94
C ASP A 43 14.55 8.96 -1.30
N ASN A 44 14.38 7.93 -2.14
CA ASN A 44 13.94 6.59 -1.76
C ASN A 44 12.48 6.51 -1.26
N THR A 45 11.54 6.99 -2.07
CA THR A 45 10.10 6.75 -1.86
C THR A 45 9.76 5.27 -2.12
N PRO A 46 9.00 4.60 -1.23
CA PRO A 46 8.57 3.23 -1.46
C PRO A 46 7.64 3.12 -2.67
N ALA A 47 7.65 1.97 -3.34
CA ALA A 47 6.70 1.69 -4.42
C ALA A 47 5.26 1.78 -3.87
N LEU A 48 4.42 2.57 -4.55
CA LEU A 48 3.00 2.72 -4.23
C LEU A 48 2.14 2.19 -5.38
N VAL A 49 1.30 1.22 -5.07
CA VAL A 49 0.23 0.74 -5.95
C VAL A 49 -1.05 1.46 -5.56
N TRP A 50 -1.45 2.38 -6.42
CA TRP A 50 -2.60 3.24 -6.20
C TRP A 50 -3.91 2.58 -6.64
N VAL A 51 -4.81 2.35 -5.69
CA VAL A 51 -6.04 1.58 -5.91
C VAL A 51 -7.14 2.48 -6.47
N ARG A 52 -7.40 2.36 -7.78
CA ARG A 52 -8.44 3.14 -8.48
C ARG A 52 -9.83 2.50 -8.50
N LEU A 53 -10.10 1.57 -7.59
CA LEU A 53 -11.42 0.99 -7.45
C LEU A 53 -12.36 2.03 -6.82
N GLY A 54 -13.57 2.19 -7.37
CA GLY A 54 -14.62 2.98 -6.73
C GLY A 54 -15.01 2.42 -5.36
N ASN A 55 -15.97 3.06 -4.69
CA ASN A 55 -16.50 2.55 -3.42
C ASN A 55 -17.03 1.12 -3.64
N CYS A 56 -16.46 0.17 -2.92
CA CYS A 56 -16.84 -1.22 -2.98
C CYS A 56 -16.81 -1.84 -1.58
N ARG A 57 -17.52 -2.95 -1.40
CA ARG A 57 -17.50 -3.67 -0.13
C ARG A 57 -16.13 -4.31 0.07
N LYS A 58 -15.71 -4.47 1.33
CA LYS A 58 -14.47 -5.16 1.70
C LYS A 58 -14.29 -6.51 0.99
N ALA A 59 -15.36 -7.29 0.87
CA ALA A 59 -15.33 -8.57 0.17
C ALA A 59 -14.97 -8.44 -1.32
N THR A 60 -15.51 -7.44 -2.01
CA THR A 60 -15.20 -7.13 -3.42
C THR A 60 -13.74 -6.71 -3.55
N LEU A 61 -13.27 -5.83 -2.66
CA LEU A 61 -11.88 -5.37 -2.66
C LEU A 61 -10.90 -6.55 -2.51
N ILE A 62 -11.15 -7.45 -1.54
CA ILE A 62 -10.33 -8.66 -1.33
C ILE A 62 -10.38 -9.57 -2.57
N ALA A 63 -11.56 -9.75 -3.17
CA ALA A 63 -11.70 -10.60 -4.36
C ALA A 63 -10.93 -10.05 -5.56
N VAL A 64 -10.89 -8.72 -5.74
CA VAL A 64 -10.06 -8.08 -6.77
C VAL A 64 -8.59 -8.32 -6.47
N PHE A 65 -8.13 -7.99 -5.26
CA PHE A 65 -6.72 -8.17 -4.89
C PHE A 65 -6.23 -9.61 -5.06
N ARG A 66 -7.04 -10.61 -4.70
CA ARG A 66 -6.68 -12.01 -4.94
C ARG A 66 -6.38 -12.35 -6.40
N LYS A 67 -6.96 -11.63 -7.36
CA LYS A 67 -6.73 -11.83 -8.79
C LYS A 67 -5.50 -11.09 -9.29
N VAL A 68 -5.27 -9.85 -8.86
CA VAL A 68 -4.20 -8.98 -9.37
C VAL A 68 -2.89 -9.05 -8.60
N LEU A 69 -2.89 -9.48 -7.34
CA LEU A 69 -1.66 -9.60 -6.53
C LEU A 69 -0.57 -10.48 -7.17
N PRO A 70 -0.89 -11.63 -7.81
CA PRO A 70 0.12 -12.44 -8.49
C PRO A 70 0.83 -11.72 -9.64
N ASP A 71 0.17 -10.76 -10.30
CA ASP A 71 0.70 -10.03 -11.45
C ASP A 71 1.47 -8.76 -11.05
N LEU A 72 1.44 -8.41 -9.76
CA LEU A 72 2.04 -7.19 -9.20
C LEU A 72 3.50 -7.38 -8.74
N LEU A 73 3.99 -8.62 -8.78
CA LEU A 73 5.27 -9.10 -8.21
C LEU A 73 6.12 -9.76 -9.30
#